data_AF-A0A9X0JZG7-F1
#
_entry.id   AF-A0A9X0JZG7-F1
#
_cell.length_a   1.000
_cell.length_b   1.000
_cell.length_c   1.000
_cell.angle_alpha   90.00
_cell.angle_beta   90.00
_cell.angle_gamma   90.00
#
_symmetry.space_group_name_H-M   'P 1'
#
loop_
_entity.id
_entity.type
_entity.pdbx_description
1 polymer ?
#
loop_
_entity_poly.entity_id
_entity_poly.type
_entity_poly.pdbx_seq_one_letter_code
_entity_poly.pdbx_strand_id
1 'polypeptide(L)'
;MFLIILKNGLNKYNKLLWILCCILVIIIMSSSIANNEKKFSKVVNYVTFHVKNKEKQPIKGFEIILMKDESPEPSKEIGISIGKTDEEGKVIWKNVRKGNYIIFLPNSETQIVRVNDRDETRVINILL
;
A
#
# COMPACT_ATOMS: atom_id res chain seq x y z
N MET A 1 42.87 37.46 -33.81
CA MET A 1 43.18 36.69 -32.59
C MET A 1 41.99 36.57 -31.63
N PHE A 2 41.26 37.65 -31.34
CA PHE A 2 40.09 37.65 -30.44
C PHE A 2 38.93 36.70 -30.83
N LEU A 3 38.60 36.58 -32.13
CA LEU A 3 37.50 35.72 -32.59
C LEU A 3 37.76 34.21 -32.37
N ILE A 4 39.02 33.78 -32.41
CA ILE A 4 39.40 32.37 -32.20
C ILE A 4 39.31 32.00 -30.71
N ILE A 5 39.72 32.91 -29.83
CA ILE A 5 39.61 32.75 -28.37
C ILE A 5 38.14 32.71 -27.94
N LEU A 6 37.30 33.57 -28.52
CA LEU A 6 35.86 33.58 -28.26
C LEU A 6 35.18 32.26 -28.70
N LYS A 7 35.52 31.74 -29.88
CA LYS A 7 34.95 30.50 -30.42
C LYS A 7 35.37 29.25 -29.63
N ASN A 8 36.64 29.18 -29.18
CA ASN A 8 37.09 28.11 -28.29
C ASN A 8 36.50 28.21 -26.88
N GLY A 9 36.32 29.43 -26.36
CA GLY A 9 35.63 29.68 -25.10
C GLY A 9 34.18 29.19 -25.14
N LEU A 10 33.42 29.59 -26.17
CA LEU A 10 32.03 29.18 -26.36
C LEU A 10 31.87 27.65 -26.41
N ASN A 11 32.78 26.96 -27.10
CA ASN A 11 32.76 25.49 -27.20
C ASN A 11 33.07 24.80 -25.85
N LYS A 12 33.94 25.41 -25.03
CA LYS A 12 34.23 24.94 -23.66
C LYS A 12 33.03 25.14 -22.73
N TYR A 13 32.33 26.28 -22.82
CA TYR A 13 31.08 26.52 -22.08
C TYR A 13 29.96 25.57 -22.51
N ASN A 14 29.84 25.29 -23.81
CA ASN A 14 28.86 24.33 -24.31
C ASN A 14 29.12 22.90 -23.78
N LYS A 15 30.39 22.49 -23.70
CA LYS A 15 30.78 21.20 -23.11
C LYS A 15 30.48 21.13 -21.60
N LEU A 16 30.72 22.22 -20.85
CA LEU A 16 30.38 22.29 -19.43
C LEU A 16 28.86 22.28 -19.19
N LEU A 17 28.11 23.00 -20.02
CA LEU A 17 26.64 23.02 -19.99
C LEU A 17 26.05 21.63 -20.28
N TRP A 18 26.63 20.91 -21.24
CA TRP A 18 26.25 19.53 -21.55
C TRP A 18 26.46 18.59 -20.36
N ILE A 19 27.64 18.67 -19.71
CA ILE A 19 27.96 17.84 -18.53
C ILE A 19 26.98 18.15 -17.38
N LEU A 20 26.67 19.43 -17.14
CA LEU A 20 25.71 19.83 -16.11
C LEU A 20 24.30 19.28 -16.40
N CYS A 21 23.87 19.31 -17.66
CA CYS A 21 22.59 18.77 -18.08
C CYS A 21 22.52 17.23 -17.87
N CYS A 22 23.59 16.50 -18.21
CA CYS A 22 23.68 15.06 -17.95
C CYS A 22 23.57 14.73 -16.45
N ILE A 23 24.24 15.49 -15.58
CA ILE A 23 24.19 15.30 -14.13
C ILE A 23 22.76 15.51 -13.60
N LEU A 24 22.06 16.56 -14.07
CA LEU A 24 20.67 16.82 -13.68
C LEU A 24 19.73 15.66 -14.08
N VAL A 25 19.89 15.11 -15.28
CA VAL A 25 19.09 13.96 -15.74
C VAL A 25 19.34 12.72 -14.86
N ILE A 26 20.59 12.45 -14.48
CA ILE A 26 20.93 11.33 -13.59
C ILE A 26 20.28 11.51 -12.21
N ILE A 27 20.28 12.73 -11.66
CA ILE A 27 19.64 13.03 -10.36
C ILE A 27 18.13 12.81 -10.41
N ILE A 28 17.46 13.25 -11.48
CA ILE A 28 16.01 13.07 -11.65
C ILE A 28 15.65 11.58 -11.78
N MET A 29 16.43 10.81 -12.55
CA MET A 29 16.22 9.37 -12.71
C MET A 29 16.45 8.61 -11.39
N SER A 30 17.52 8.96 -10.65
CA SER A 30 17.83 8.34 -9.34
C SER A 30 16.75 8.63 -8.29
N SER A 31 16.22 9.86 -8.28
CA SER A 31 15.13 10.26 -7.37
C SER A 31 13.82 9.51 -7.67
N SER A 32 13.55 9.25 -8.95
CA SER A 32 12.39 8.47 -9.39
C SER A 32 12.49 7.01 -8.95
N ILE A 33 13.69 6.41 -9.03
CA ILE A 33 13.93 5.02 -8.61
C ILE A 33 13.76 4.86 -7.08
N ALA A 34 14.35 5.75 -6.27
CA ALA A 34 14.23 5.69 -4.81
C ALA A 34 12.77 5.87 -4.31
N ASN A 35 11.96 6.68 -5.01
CA ASN A 35 10.55 6.84 -4.68
C ASN A 35 9.74 5.57 -5.00
N ASN A 36 10.15 4.80 -6.00
CA ASN A 36 9.51 3.54 -6.38
C ASN A 36 9.90 2.38 -5.46
N GLU A 37 11.13 2.35 -4.93
CA GLU A 37 11.56 1.32 -3.97
C GLU A 37 10.83 1.41 -2.61
N LYS A 38 10.35 2.59 -2.22
CA LYS A 38 9.47 2.75 -1.03
C LYS A 38 8.08 2.11 -1.20
N LYS A 39 7.71 1.63 -2.40
CA LYS A 39 6.47 0.90 -2.64
C LYS A 39 6.59 -0.62 -2.50
N PHE A 40 7.73 -1.14 -2.03
CA PHE A 40 7.76 -2.55 -1.61
C PHE A 40 6.85 -2.73 -0.39
N SER A 41 5.74 -3.43 -0.65
CA SER A 41 4.65 -3.78 0.24
C SER A 41 5.15 -4.25 1.60
N LYS A 42 5.32 -3.33 2.55
CA LYS A 42 5.59 -3.67 3.93
C LYS A 42 4.40 -4.52 4.44
N VAL A 43 4.74 -5.71 4.93
CA VAL A 43 3.78 -6.71 5.45
C VAL A 43 3.52 -6.42 6.93
N VAL A 44 2.26 -6.55 7.36
CA VAL A 44 1.84 -6.50 8.77
C VAL A 44 1.79 -7.91 9.32
N ASN A 45 2.25 -8.09 10.56
CA ASN A 45 2.39 -9.42 11.16
C ASN A 45 1.03 -10.08 11.37
N TYR A 46 0.09 -9.33 11.97
CA TYR A 46 -1.30 -9.77 12.09
C TYR A 46 -2.31 -8.62 12.02
N VAL A 47 -3.50 -8.94 11.49
CA VAL A 47 -4.70 -8.13 11.61
C VAL A 47 -5.75 -8.97 12.33
N THR A 48 -6.28 -8.43 13.43
CA THR A 48 -7.32 -9.11 14.22
C THR A 48 -8.64 -8.40 14.03
N PHE A 49 -9.70 -9.15 13.74
CA PHE A 49 -11.07 -8.63 13.77
C PHE A 49 -11.85 -9.26 14.91
N HIS A 50 -12.52 -8.43 15.70
CA HIS A 50 -13.51 -8.86 16.68
C HIS A 50 -14.90 -8.56 16.17
N VAL A 51 -15.72 -9.60 16.04
CA VAL A 51 -17.11 -9.52 15.62
C VAL A 51 -18.02 -9.54 16.82
N LYS A 52 -18.89 -8.52 16.92
CA LYS A 52 -19.87 -8.40 18.00
C LYS A 52 -21.27 -8.10 17.45
N ASN A 53 -22.31 -8.56 18.15
CA ASN A 53 -23.71 -8.20 17.85
C ASN A 53 -24.08 -6.81 18.41
N LYS A 54 -25.34 -6.39 18.20
CA LYS A 54 -25.88 -5.13 18.76
C LYS A 54 -25.73 -5.00 20.28
N GLU A 55 -25.77 -6.13 20.99
CA GLU A 55 -25.62 -6.21 22.44
C GLU A 55 -24.15 -6.26 22.91
N LYS A 56 -23.19 -6.06 21.97
CA LYS A 56 -21.74 -6.14 22.21
C LYS A 56 -21.22 -7.52 22.62
N GLN A 57 -22.01 -8.57 22.42
CA GLN A 57 -21.60 -9.95 22.66
C GLN A 57 -20.82 -10.50 21.47
N PRO A 58 -19.77 -11.30 21.70
CA PRO A 58 -19.00 -11.93 20.64
C PRO A 58 -19.86 -12.93 19.85
N ILE A 59 -19.62 -13.04 18.54
CA ILE A 59 -20.32 -13.99 17.68
C ILE A 59 -19.34 -15.06 17.22
N LYS A 60 -19.55 -16.31 17.62
CA LYS A 60 -18.76 -17.47 17.20
C LYS A 60 -19.20 -17.99 15.83
N GLY A 61 -18.24 -18.49 15.04
CA GLY A 61 -18.49 -19.19 13.78
C GLY A 61 -18.98 -18.28 12.65
N PHE A 62 -18.85 -16.97 12.83
CA PHE A 62 -19.25 -15.98 11.84
C PHE A 62 -18.21 -15.92 10.72
N GLU A 63 -18.65 -16.14 9.49
CA GLU A 63 -17.79 -16.10 8.30
C GLU A 63 -17.55 -14.65 7.87
N ILE A 64 -16.30 -14.32 7.59
CA ILE A 64 -15.89 -13.01 7.09
C ILE A 64 -14.97 -13.23 5.89
N ILE A 65 -15.21 -12.48 4.82
CA ILE A 65 -14.36 -12.49 3.63
C ILE A 65 -13.57 -11.19 3.59
N LEU A 66 -12.25 -11.30 3.59
CA LEU A 66 -11.31 -10.19 3.43
C LEU A 66 -10.81 -10.16 2.00
N MET A 67 -11.07 -9.08 1.27
CA MET A 67 -10.62 -8.85 -0.10
C MET A 67 -9.76 -7.59 -0.14
N LYS A 68 -8.57 -7.66 -0.74
CA LYS A 68 -7.75 -6.46 -0.93
C LYS A 68 -8.34 -5.55 -2.01
N ASP A 69 -8.47 -4.26 -1.69
CA ASP A 69 -8.87 -3.22 -2.65
C ASP A 69 -7.61 -2.65 -3.30
N GLU A 70 -7.40 -2.99 -4.57
CA GLU A 70 -6.21 -2.65 -5.34
C GLU A 70 -6.52 -1.65 -6.48
N SER A 71 -7.37 -0.66 -6.22
CA SER A 71 -7.50 0.48 -7.13
C SER A 71 -6.22 1.34 -7.13
N PRO A 72 -5.72 1.83 -8.29
CA PRO A 72 -6.31 1.80 -9.63
C PRO A 72 -5.85 0.66 -10.55
N GLU A 73 -4.91 -0.20 -10.14
CA GLU A 73 -4.40 -1.30 -10.98
C GLU A 73 -4.83 -2.65 -10.38
N PRO A 74 -5.76 -3.39 -11.03
CA PRO A 74 -6.11 -4.72 -10.55
C PRO A 74 -4.86 -5.60 -10.60
N SER A 75 -4.29 -5.96 -9.44
CA SER A 75 -3.24 -6.95 -9.45
C SER A 75 -3.84 -8.32 -9.77
N LYS A 76 -3.04 -9.19 -10.38
CA LYS A 76 -3.42 -10.59 -10.64
C LYS A 76 -3.64 -11.38 -9.35
N GLU A 77 -3.29 -10.84 -8.19
CA GLU A 77 -3.50 -11.41 -6.86
C GLU A 77 -4.56 -10.61 -6.10
N ILE A 78 -5.82 -10.67 -6.53
CA ILE A 78 -6.92 -10.35 -5.61
C ILE A 78 -6.89 -11.40 -4.51
N GLY A 79 -6.21 -11.09 -3.40
CA GLY A 79 -6.16 -11.95 -2.23
C GLY A 79 -7.52 -12.00 -1.57
N ILE A 80 -8.30 -13.05 -1.85
CA ILE A 80 -9.54 -13.36 -1.15
C ILE A 80 -9.19 -14.33 -0.02
N SER A 81 -9.50 -13.96 1.22
CA SER A 81 -9.31 -14.84 2.36
C SER A 81 -10.60 -14.94 3.17
N ILE A 82 -10.98 -16.17 3.50
CA ILE A 82 -12.17 -16.47 4.29
C ILE A 82 -11.72 -16.84 5.69
N GLY A 83 -12.30 -16.19 6.70
CA GLY A 83 -12.04 -16.45 8.10
C GLY A 83 -13.33 -16.73 8.86
N LYS A 84 -13.24 -17.57 9.88
CA LYS A 84 -14.32 -17.84 10.84
C LYS A 84 -13.92 -17.34 12.21
N THR A 85 -14.87 -16.73 12.92
CA THR A 85 -14.63 -16.27 14.28
C THR A 85 -14.60 -17.42 15.29
N ASP A 86 -13.74 -17.31 16.29
CA ASP A 86 -13.66 -18.22 17.44
C ASP A 86 -14.71 -17.90 18.52
N GLU A 87 -14.61 -18.55 19.69
CA GLU A 87 -15.49 -18.35 20.85
C GLU A 87 -15.54 -16.88 21.33
N GLU A 88 -14.45 -16.13 21.14
CA GLU A 88 -14.35 -14.72 21.53
C GLU A 88 -14.83 -13.77 20.41
N GLY A 89 -15.40 -14.33 19.34
CA GLY A 89 -15.79 -13.58 18.16
C GLY A 89 -14.59 -13.07 17.37
N LYS A 90 -13.41 -13.67 17.55
CA LYS A 90 -12.14 -13.18 16.99
C LYS A 90 -11.76 -13.97 15.75
N VAL A 91 -11.22 -13.28 14.75
CA VAL A 91 -10.56 -13.87 13.59
C VAL A 91 -9.25 -13.14 13.31
N ILE A 92 -8.19 -13.87 12.97
CA ILE A 92 -6.84 -13.34 12.82
C ILE A 92 -6.28 -13.71 11.45
N TRP A 93 -5.87 -12.72 10.69
CA TRP A 93 -5.08 -12.89 9.47
C TRP A 93 -3.62 -12.55 9.71
N LYS A 94 -2.71 -13.42 9.25
CA LYS A 94 -1.26 -13.23 9.37
C LYS A 94 -0.67 -12.78 8.04
N ASN A 95 0.47 -12.08 8.09
CA ASN A 95 1.23 -11.65 6.92
C ASN A 95 0.39 -10.83 5.92
N VAL A 96 -0.44 -9.92 6.43
CA VAL A 96 -1.34 -9.10 5.62
C VAL A 96 -0.55 -7.96 4.99
N ARG A 97 -0.62 -7.81 3.66
CA ARG A 97 0.00 -6.66 2.98
C ARG A 97 -0.73 -5.38 3.38
N LYS A 98 -0.03 -4.26 3.52
CA LYS A 98 -0.75 -2.98 3.70
C LYS A 98 -1.63 -2.67 2.51
N GLY A 99 -2.70 -1.93 2.77
CA GLY A 99 -3.62 -1.47 1.75
C GLY A 99 -5.01 -1.26 2.29
N ASN A 100 -5.90 -0.88 1.39
CA ASN A 100 -7.33 -0.90 1.66
C ASN A 100 -7.83 -2.33 1.44
N TYR A 101 -8.83 -2.71 2.21
CA TYR A 101 -9.50 -4.00 2.15
C TYR A 101 -11.00 -3.78 2.22
N ILE A 102 -11.73 -4.58 1.47
CA ILE A 102 -13.18 -4.70 1.56
C ILE A 102 -13.48 -5.97 2.34
N ILE A 103 -14.32 -5.82 3.35
CA ILE A 103 -14.82 -6.89 4.19
C ILE A 103 -16.24 -7.19 3.77
N PHE A 104 -16.50 -8.42 3.36
CA PHE A 104 -17.85 -8.90 3.09
C PHE A 104 -18.35 -9.70 4.29
N LEU A 105 -19.53 -9.32 4.75
CA LEU A 105 -20.26 -10.00 5.80
C LEU A 105 -21.42 -10.82 5.15
N PRO A 106 -21.79 -11.98 5.70
CA PRO A 106 -22.83 -12.86 5.15
C PRO A 106 -24.23 -12.25 5.11
N ASN A 107 -24.48 -11.15 5.85
CA ASN A 107 -25.71 -10.36 5.75
C ASN A 107 -25.70 -9.39 4.54
N SER A 108 -24.80 -9.57 3.57
CA SER A 108 -24.60 -8.70 2.41
C SER A 108 -24.13 -7.27 2.74
N GLU A 109 -23.71 -7.01 3.98
CA GLU A 109 -23.06 -5.76 4.35
C GLU A 109 -21.59 -5.77 3.94
N THR A 110 -21.09 -4.62 3.51
CA THR A 110 -19.68 -4.42 3.16
C THR A 110 -19.06 -3.31 3.99
N GLN A 111 -17.84 -3.52 4.48
CA GLN A 111 -17.08 -2.50 5.21
C GLN A 111 -15.69 -2.32 4.59
N ILE A 112 -15.25 -1.08 4.43
CA ILE A 112 -13.89 -0.78 3.95
C ILE A 112 -12.99 -0.55 5.16
N VAL A 113 -11.88 -1.28 5.21
CA VAL A 113 -10.88 -1.18 6.28
C VAL A 113 -9.51 -0.94 5.68
N ARG A 114 -8.78 0.01 6.26
CA ARG A 114 -7.41 0.34 5.85
C ARG A 114 -6.40 -0.24 6.83
N VAL A 115 -5.54 -1.12 6.33
CA VAL A 115 -4.44 -1.76 7.08
C VAL A 115 -3.14 -0.98 6.89
N ASN A 116 -2.57 -0.46 7.97
CA ASN A 116 -1.34 0.35 7.98
C ASN A 116 -0.16 -0.37 8.66
N ASP A 117 0.91 0.36 9.01
CA ASP A 117 2.22 -0.14 9.47
C ASP A 117 2.29 -0.84 10.83
N ARG A 118 1.22 -0.84 11.63
CA ARG A 118 1.22 -1.37 12.99
C ARG A 118 0.33 -2.60 13.04
N ASP A 119 0.58 -3.50 13.98
CA ASP A 119 -0.37 -4.58 14.25
C ASP A 119 -1.74 -3.97 14.60
N GLU A 120 -2.75 -4.27 13.79
CA GLU A 120 -4.07 -3.63 13.90
C GLU A 120 -5.08 -4.60 14.48
N THR A 121 -5.65 -4.24 15.64
CA THR A 121 -6.88 -4.85 16.15
C THR A 121 -8.05 -3.96 15.74
N ARG A 122 -9.00 -4.53 15.01
CA ARG A 122 -10.21 -3.88 14.52
C ARG A 122 -11.43 -4.55 15.15
N VAL A 123 -12.43 -3.74 15.49
CA VAL A 123 -13.71 -4.25 16.00
C VAL A 123 -14.76 -3.98 14.93
N ILE A 124 -15.45 -5.02 14.50
CA ILE A 124 -16.59 -4.98 13.59
C ILE A 124 -17.83 -5.23 14.43
N ASN A 125 -18.68 -4.22 14.56
CA ASN A 125 -20.00 -4.39 15.14
C ASN A 125 -20.97 -4.73 14.01
N ILE A 126 -21.69 -5.84 14.14
CA ILE A 126 -22.66 -6.30 13.17
C ILE A 126 -24.05 -6.04 13.73
N LEU A 127 -24.91 -5.46 12.90
CA LEU A 127 -26.30 -5.21 13.20
C LEU A 127 -27.16 -6.45 12.97
N LEU A 128 -26.74 -7.62 13.44
CA LEU A 128 -27.61 -8.80 13.51
C LEU A 128 -28.77 -8.53 14.47
#